data_AF-A0A3M7CUE4-F1
#
_entry.id   AF-A0A3M7CUE4-F1
#
_cell.length_a   1.000
_cell.length_b   1.000
_cell.length_c   1.000
_cell.angle_alpha   90.00
_cell.angle_beta   90.00
_cell.angle_gamma   90.00
#
_symmetry.space_group_name_H-M   'P 1'
#
loop_
_entity.id
_entity.type
_entity.pdbx_description
1 polymer ?
#
loop_
_entity_poly.entity_id
_entity_poly.type
_entity_poly.pdbx_seq_one_letter_code
_entity_poly.pdbx_strand_id
1 'polypeptide(L)'
;MKETNPTTSMLQKIELRTMKKVAIRTEETEAFGKFNEQLASPLFSKLPWELRDLIWAYSTAPYEDPDGKFDETAYYYRPGHTARLKSDTALLLTCRRVWLEANAMPMLQAEHSFYFHRAAPDARNSQWMSRLTDKNRRDFGHLHMFAQMFAIERLTCSVGQVRRFFLAESPQPNDFQPRMMHVTIRHTDWWFWENEEPLRLSWGWVQALLDSADLRNTEIIKLELETLDYKVDQLEPILEHIKQLESLEYKTHLIDGNLAKSKFVLCRDPEVYSWEGPVNIDGQKFEPYEGKKK
;
A
#
# COMPACT_ATOMS: atom_id res chain seq x y z
N MET A 1 28.79 17.13 -39.06
CA MET A 1 29.27 16.06 -38.17
C MET A 1 28.45 16.11 -36.90
N LYS A 2 27.53 15.15 -36.70
CA LYS A 2 26.74 15.07 -35.48
C LYS A 2 27.57 14.34 -34.43
N GLU A 3 27.89 15.01 -33.34
CA GLU A 3 28.48 14.41 -32.15
C GLU A 3 27.54 13.31 -31.64
N THR A 4 28.09 12.10 -31.56
CA THR A 4 27.39 10.92 -31.04
C THR A 4 27.54 10.92 -29.52
N ASN A 5 26.41 10.95 -28.81
CA ASN A 5 26.31 10.91 -27.35
C ASN A 5 27.21 9.79 -26.76
N PRO A 6 28.23 10.11 -25.95
CA PRO A 6 29.20 9.13 -25.48
C PRO A 6 28.78 8.58 -24.11
N THR A 7 27.70 7.79 -24.04
CA THR A 7 27.49 6.76 -22.99
C THR A 7 26.20 5.97 -23.24
N THR A 8 26.09 5.28 -24.37
CA THR A 8 25.18 4.13 -24.44
C THR A 8 25.83 2.99 -23.67
N SER A 9 25.24 2.58 -22.54
CA SER A 9 25.84 1.54 -21.69
C SER A 9 26.02 0.24 -22.48
N MET A 10 27.00 -0.59 -22.10
CA MET A 10 27.21 -1.89 -22.74
C MET A 10 25.92 -2.73 -22.75
N LEU A 11 25.12 -2.63 -21.67
CA LEU A 11 23.81 -3.26 -21.55
C LEU A 11 22.86 -2.75 -22.65
N GLN A 12 22.71 -1.43 -22.82
CA GLN A 12 21.86 -0.86 -23.86
C GLN A 12 22.29 -1.30 -25.28
N LYS A 13 23.60 -1.44 -25.54
CA LYS A 13 24.09 -1.97 -26.82
C LYS A 13 23.69 -3.43 -27.03
N ILE A 14 23.74 -4.25 -25.98
CA ILE A 14 23.29 -5.66 -26.03
C ILE A 14 21.78 -5.71 -26.25
N GLU A 15 21.02 -4.90 -25.52
CA GLU A 15 19.56 -4.84 -25.64
C GLU A 15 19.11 -4.43 -27.03
N LEU A 16 19.71 -3.38 -27.60
CA LEU A 16 19.42 -2.91 -28.96
C LEU A 16 19.79 -3.95 -30.03
N ARG A 17 20.88 -4.69 -29.84
CA ARG A 17 21.31 -5.73 -30.81
C ARG A 17 20.48 -7.00 -30.73
N THR A 18 20.07 -7.39 -29.52
CA THR A 18 19.36 -8.65 -29.28
C THR A 18 17.85 -8.49 -29.25
N MET A 19 17.36 -7.24 -29.21
CA MET A 19 15.97 -6.88 -28.93
C MET A 19 15.45 -7.53 -27.64
N LYS A 20 16.36 -7.83 -26.69
CA LYS A 20 16.06 -8.47 -25.41
C LYS A 20 16.63 -7.63 -24.28
N LYS A 21 15.76 -7.26 -23.33
CA LYS A 21 16.17 -6.57 -22.11
C LYS A 21 17.15 -7.44 -21.31
N VAL A 22 18.28 -6.87 -20.89
CA VAL A 22 19.28 -7.54 -20.06
C VAL A 22 18.89 -7.32 -18.61
N ALA A 23 18.00 -8.19 -18.11
CA ALA A 23 17.53 -8.18 -16.74
C ALA A 23 17.42 -9.61 -16.20
N ILE A 24 17.39 -9.75 -14.87
CA ILE A 24 17.01 -11.03 -14.27
C ILE A 24 15.59 -11.36 -14.68
N ARG A 25 15.38 -12.59 -15.18
CA ARG A 25 14.04 -13.06 -15.53
C ARG A 25 13.23 -13.22 -14.26
N THR A 26 11.98 -12.80 -14.31
CA THR A 26 11.08 -12.80 -13.13
C THR A 26 9.97 -13.83 -13.27
N GLU A 27 9.82 -14.42 -14.47
CA GLU A 27 8.90 -15.51 -14.76
C GLU A 27 9.65 -16.80 -15.10
N GLU A 28 9.11 -17.92 -14.64
CA GLU A 28 9.72 -19.24 -14.82
C GLU A 28 9.69 -19.68 -16.29
N THR A 29 8.58 -19.44 -17.00
CA THR A 29 8.41 -19.72 -18.44
C THR A 29 9.51 -19.07 -19.26
N GLU A 30 9.82 -17.82 -18.94
CA GLU A 30 10.89 -17.08 -19.58
C GLU A 30 12.28 -17.62 -19.21
N ALA A 31 12.45 -18.11 -17.98
CA ALA A 31 13.71 -18.61 -17.45
C ALA A 31 13.95 -20.10 -17.75
N PHE A 32 13.00 -20.81 -18.37
CA PHE A 32 13.07 -22.24 -18.64
C PHE A 32 14.42 -22.68 -19.24
N GLY A 33 15.02 -23.71 -18.66
CA GLY A 33 16.33 -24.25 -19.06
C GLY A 33 17.54 -23.36 -18.76
N LYS A 34 17.37 -22.22 -18.05
CA LYS A 34 18.44 -21.25 -17.75
C LYS A 34 18.77 -21.16 -16.26
N PHE A 35 18.31 -22.11 -15.46
CA PHE A 35 18.59 -22.21 -14.04
C PHE A 35 18.66 -23.68 -13.60
N ASN A 36 19.34 -23.92 -12.48
CA ASN A 36 19.37 -25.24 -11.84
C ASN A 36 18.10 -25.40 -10.99
N GLU A 37 17.35 -26.50 -11.17
CA GLU A 37 16.11 -26.81 -10.44
C GLU A 37 16.32 -27.08 -8.94
N GLN A 38 17.58 -27.20 -8.50
CA GLN A 38 17.97 -27.41 -7.10
C GLN A 38 17.42 -28.72 -6.50
N LEU A 39 17.23 -29.77 -7.32
CA LEU A 39 16.72 -31.07 -6.86
C LEU A 39 17.64 -31.76 -5.83
N ALA A 40 18.90 -31.33 -5.69
CA ALA A 40 19.77 -31.79 -4.61
C ALA A 40 19.35 -31.26 -3.22
N SER A 41 18.55 -30.18 -3.16
CA SER A 41 18.02 -29.63 -1.92
C SER A 41 16.69 -30.30 -1.57
N PRO A 42 16.49 -30.78 -0.33
CA PRO A 42 15.18 -31.28 0.14
C PRO A 42 14.05 -30.26 -0.01
N LEU A 43 14.40 -28.97 0.02
CA LEU A 43 13.45 -27.88 -0.19
C LEU A 43 12.73 -28.04 -1.54
N PHE A 44 13.43 -28.39 -2.60
CA PHE A 44 12.86 -28.53 -3.94
C PHE A 44 12.54 -29.97 -4.34
N SER A 45 13.22 -30.97 -3.78
CA SER A 45 12.97 -32.38 -4.11
C SER A 45 11.92 -33.07 -3.24
N LYS A 46 11.61 -32.52 -2.05
CA LYS A 46 10.65 -33.14 -1.11
C LYS A 46 9.43 -32.28 -0.82
N LEU A 47 9.59 -30.96 -0.70
CA LEU A 47 8.45 -30.10 -0.40
C LEU A 47 7.65 -29.79 -1.68
N PRO A 48 6.32 -29.90 -1.63
CA PRO A 48 5.46 -29.44 -2.71
C PRO A 48 5.48 -27.90 -2.77
N TRP A 49 4.99 -27.34 -3.89
CA TRP A 49 5.10 -25.92 -4.16
C TRP A 49 4.33 -25.07 -3.15
N GLU A 50 3.19 -25.55 -2.65
CA GLU A 50 2.34 -24.86 -1.68
C GLU A 50 3.08 -24.63 -0.36
N LEU A 51 3.83 -25.62 0.11
CA LEU A 51 4.63 -25.46 1.34
C LEU A 51 5.82 -24.54 1.14
N ARG A 52 6.42 -24.54 -0.06
CA ARG A 52 7.47 -23.57 -0.40
C ARG A 52 6.92 -22.16 -0.45
N ASP A 53 5.75 -21.97 -1.05
CA ASP A 53 5.05 -20.68 -1.12
C ASP A 53 4.81 -20.10 0.28
N LEU A 54 4.35 -20.93 1.23
CA LEU A 54 4.24 -20.53 2.64
C LEU A 54 5.60 -20.14 3.24
N ILE A 55 6.66 -20.93 3.02
CA ILE A 55 8.01 -20.60 3.51
C ILE A 55 8.46 -19.25 2.95
N TRP A 56 8.27 -19.01 1.66
CA TRP A 56 8.62 -17.75 1.00
C TRP A 56 7.83 -16.59 1.58
N ALA A 57 6.52 -16.76 1.75
CA ALA A 57 5.63 -15.76 2.30
C ALA A 57 6.01 -15.38 3.73
N TYR A 58 6.31 -16.36 4.59
CA TYR A 58 6.75 -16.06 5.96
C TYR A 58 8.16 -15.46 6.02
N SER A 59 9.07 -15.92 5.16
CA SER A 59 10.46 -15.45 5.16
C SER A 59 10.60 -14.02 4.62
N THR A 60 9.67 -13.57 3.78
CA THR A 60 9.68 -12.24 3.16
C THR A 60 8.61 -11.30 3.71
N ALA A 61 7.80 -11.77 4.67
CA ALA A 61 6.80 -10.97 5.35
C ALA A 61 7.42 -9.72 5.98
N PRO A 62 6.78 -8.55 5.85
CA PRO A 62 7.22 -7.35 6.56
C PRO A 62 7.14 -7.53 8.07
N TYR A 63 8.08 -6.92 8.77
CA TYR A 63 8.10 -6.82 10.23
C TYR A 63 8.58 -5.44 10.67
N GLU A 64 8.24 -5.07 11.90
CA GLU A 64 8.72 -3.84 12.54
C GLU A 64 10.20 -3.94 12.87
N ASP A 65 11.02 -3.05 12.29
CA ASP A 65 12.46 -3.01 12.48
C ASP A 65 12.81 -2.64 13.93
N PRO A 66 13.46 -3.53 14.71
CA PRO A 66 13.80 -3.25 16.10
C PRO A 66 14.72 -2.03 16.27
N ASP A 67 15.51 -1.71 15.25
CA ASP A 67 16.45 -0.58 15.24
C ASP A 67 15.82 0.71 14.70
N GLY A 68 14.58 0.63 14.21
CA GLY A 68 13.86 1.71 13.54
C GLY A 68 12.64 2.22 14.32
N LYS A 69 12.65 2.11 15.65
CA LYS A 69 11.51 2.49 16.51
C LYS A 69 11.15 3.97 16.38
N PHE A 70 9.85 4.22 16.41
CA PHE A 70 9.29 5.56 16.47
C PHE A 70 9.15 6.04 17.91
N ASP A 71 9.02 7.36 18.07
CA ASP A 71 8.69 7.97 19.36
C ASP A 71 7.24 7.64 19.72
N GLU A 72 7.00 7.16 20.94
CA GLU A 72 5.64 6.84 21.45
C GLU A 72 4.68 8.02 21.38
N THR A 73 5.20 9.25 21.42
CA THR A 73 4.41 10.49 21.40
C THR A 73 4.19 11.02 19.99
N ALA A 74 4.76 10.40 18.96
CA ALA A 74 4.63 10.88 17.59
C ALA A 74 3.21 10.68 17.04
N TYR A 75 2.76 11.59 16.16
CA TYR A 75 1.46 11.49 15.47
C TYR A 75 1.19 10.18 14.73
N TYR A 76 2.24 9.47 14.32
CA TYR A 76 2.17 8.24 13.53
C TYR A 76 2.38 6.98 14.38
N TYR A 77 2.68 7.12 15.67
CA TYR A 77 2.85 5.99 16.56
C TYR A 77 1.49 5.38 16.91
N ARG A 78 1.32 4.10 16.58
CA ARG A 78 0.11 3.31 16.87
C ARG A 78 0.39 1.81 16.71
N PRO A 79 -0.51 0.91 17.16
CA PRO A 79 -0.36 -0.52 16.95
C PRO A 79 -0.13 -0.88 15.47
N GLY A 80 0.88 -1.69 15.21
CA GLY A 80 1.32 -2.06 13.85
C GLY A 80 2.12 -0.97 13.11
N HIS A 81 2.35 0.19 13.74
CA HIS A 81 3.17 1.30 13.27
C HIS A 81 4.00 1.87 14.43
N THR A 82 4.69 1.00 15.17
CA THR A 82 5.57 1.39 16.28
C THR A 82 7.02 1.53 15.84
N ALA A 83 7.36 1.01 14.66
CA ALA A 83 8.66 1.15 14.02
C ALA A 83 8.53 1.11 12.49
N ARG A 84 9.64 1.39 11.81
CA ARG A 84 9.74 1.25 10.35
C ARG A 84 9.46 -0.19 9.93
N LEU A 85 8.67 -0.38 8.88
CA LEU A 85 8.44 -1.71 8.30
C LEU A 85 9.58 -2.12 7.37
N LYS A 86 10.03 -3.37 7.51
CA LYS A 86 11.12 -3.96 6.74
C LYS A 86 10.77 -5.37 6.29
N SER A 87 11.11 -5.69 5.05
CA SER A 87 11.07 -7.07 4.53
C SER A 87 12.49 -7.58 4.34
N ASP A 88 12.76 -8.81 4.77
CA ASP A 88 14.04 -9.46 4.46
C ASP A 88 14.02 -9.99 3.02
N THR A 89 15.07 -9.68 2.27
CA THR A 89 15.25 -10.10 0.88
C THR A 89 16.49 -10.95 0.66
N ALA A 90 17.24 -11.28 1.72
CA ALA A 90 18.43 -12.13 1.64
C ALA A 90 18.12 -13.50 1.03
N LEU A 91 16.92 -14.04 1.32
CA LEU A 91 16.43 -15.27 0.72
C LEU A 91 16.44 -15.21 -0.82
N LEU A 92 16.05 -14.08 -1.40
CA LEU A 92 15.98 -13.91 -2.87
C LEU A 92 17.35 -13.95 -3.55
N LEU A 93 18.42 -13.76 -2.79
CA LEU A 93 19.80 -13.78 -3.27
C LEU A 93 20.45 -15.17 -3.20
N THR A 94 19.75 -16.17 -2.65
CA THR A 94 20.31 -17.53 -2.45
C THR A 94 20.53 -18.29 -3.74
N CYS A 95 19.50 -18.39 -4.59
CA CYS A 95 19.61 -19.00 -5.90
C CYS A 95 18.50 -18.52 -6.84
N ARG A 96 18.68 -18.77 -8.14
CA ARG A 96 17.73 -18.36 -9.17
C ARG A 96 16.36 -19.06 -9.06
N ARG A 97 16.29 -20.28 -8.52
CA ARG A 97 15.02 -20.98 -8.29
C ARG A 97 14.18 -20.26 -7.23
N VAL A 98 14.80 -19.90 -6.10
CA VAL A 98 14.17 -19.10 -5.04
C VAL A 98 13.73 -17.74 -5.58
N TRP A 99 14.58 -17.04 -6.33
CA TRP A 99 14.20 -15.80 -6.99
C TRP A 99 12.93 -16.00 -7.82
N LEU A 100 12.89 -16.98 -8.73
CA LEU A 100 11.74 -17.19 -9.61
C LEU A 100 10.43 -17.50 -8.86
N GLU A 101 10.49 -18.26 -7.76
CA GLU A 101 9.30 -18.58 -6.96
C GLU A 101 8.86 -17.42 -6.03
N ALA A 102 9.79 -16.62 -5.51
CA ALA A 102 9.49 -15.69 -4.40
C ALA A 102 9.65 -14.20 -4.72
N ASN A 103 10.21 -13.81 -5.89
CA ASN A 103 10.58 -12.42 -6.18
C ASN A 103 9.42 -11.39 -6.15
N ALA A 104 8.16 -11.83 -6.30
CA ALA A 104 6.99 -10.95 -6.20
C ALA A 104 6.60 -10.66 -4.74
N MET A 105 6.90 -11.58 -3.82
CA MET A 105 6.35 -11.57 -2.46
C MET A 105 6.72 -10.33 -1.64
N PRO A 106 7.97 -9.81 -1.64
CA PRO A 106 8.27 -8.62 -0.85
C PRO A 106 7.42 -7.42 -1.24
N MET A 107 7.07 -7.25 -2.52
CA MET A 107 6.19 -6.16 -2.95
C MET A 107 4.72 -6.46 -2.69
N LEU A 108 4.30 -7.71 -2.87
CA LEU A 108 2.91 -8.14 -2.66
C LEU A 108 2.50 -8.11 -1.19
N GLN A 109 3.45 -8.35 -0.28
CA GLN A 109 3.20 -8.39 1.16
C GLN A 109 3.54 -7.07 1.85
N ALA A 110 4.40 -6.24 1.26
CA ALA A 110 4.75 -4.95 1.86
C ALA A 110 3.55 -4.02 1.96
N GLU A 111 3.39 -3.47 3.15
CA GLU A 111 2.60 -2.27 3.34
C GLU A 111 3.43 -1.04 2.96
N HIS A 112 2.87 -0.20 2.10
CA HIS A 112 3.47 1.04 1.66
C HIS A 112 2.68 2.22 2.19
N SER A 113 3.18 2.79 3.30
CA SER A 113 2.52 3.89 4.00
C SER A 113 2.82 5.26 3.37
N PHE A 114 1.77 6.00 3.06
CA PHE A 114 1.78 7.36 2.55
C PHE A 114 1.05 8.27 3.53
N TYR A 115 1.66 9.41 3.86
CA TYR A 115 1.13 10.34 4.84
C TYR A 115 0.80 11.67 4.18
N PHE A 116 -0.48 12.02 4.18
CA PHE A 116 -0.95 13.33 3.71
C PHE A 116 -1.12 14.25 4.89
N HIS A 117 0.04 14.60 5.47
CA HIS A 117 0.28 15.32 6.73
C HIS A 117 0.74 14.43 7.89
N ARG A 118 1.55 14.99 8.81
CA ARG A 118 2.08 14.34 10.02
C ARG A 118 2.75 12.98 9.72
N ALA A 119 3.74 13.05 8.84
CA ALA A 119 4.40 11.89 8.24
C ALA A 119 5.43 11.25 9.18
N ALA A 120 5.50 9.93 9.13
CA ALA A 120 6.61 9.18 9.73
C ALA A 120 7.94 9.44 8.97
N PRO A 121 9.10 9.25 9.60
CA PRO A 121 10.41 9.46 8.97
C PRO A 121 10.70 8.60 7.72
N ASP A 122 9.98 7.49 7.56
CA ASP A 122 10.10 6.54 6.46
C ASP A 122 8.99 6.69 5.39
N ALA A 123 8.18 7.74 5.49
CA ALA A 123 7.05 8.00 4.62
C ALA A 123 7.40 7.90 3.14
N ARG A 124 6.53 7.20 2.38
CA ARG A 124 6.60 7.17 0.92
C ARG A 124 5.98 8.43 0.33
N ASN A 125 6.47 8.82 -0.84
CA ASN A 125 6.00 9.98 -1.56
C ASN A 125 5.94 9.69 -3.07
N SER A 126 5.48 10.67 -3.85
CA SER A 126 5.33 10.50 -5.30
C SER A 126 6.66 10.23 -6.02
N GLN A 127 7.77 10.76 -5.52
CA GLN A 127 9.10 10.47 -6.07
C GLN A 127 9.53 9.03 -5.80
N TRP A 128 9.14 8.44 -4.68
CA TRP A 128 9.36 7.01 -4.44
C TRP A 128 8.51 6.17 -5.39
N MET A 129 7.23 6.53 -5.56
CA MET A 129 6.31 5.81 -6.44
C MET A 129 6.75 5.84 -7.91
N SER A 130 7.33 6.96 -8.38
CA SER A 130 7.81 7.07 -9.77
C SER A 130 9.04 6.20 -10.07
N ARG A 131 9.82 5.82 -9.03
CA ARG A 131 10.98 4.93 -9.17
C ARG A 131 10.64 3.46 -9.28
N LEU A 132 9.38 3.07 -9.02
CA LEU A 132 8.97 1.68 -9.11
C LEU A 132 9.12 1.15 -10.54
N THR A 133 9.58 -0.08 -10.68
CA THR A 133 9.58 -0.77 -11.98
C THR A 133 8.16 -1.22 -12.34
N ASP A 134 7.90 -1.52 -13.61
CA ASP A 134 6.61 -2.05 -14.04
C ASP A 134 6.22 -3.33 -13.30
N LYS A 135 7.22 -4.14 -12.92
CA LYS A 135 7.00 -5.31 -12.07
C LYS A 135 6.56 -4.91 -10.67
N ASN A 136 7.27 -3.99 -10.01
CA ASN A 136 6.90 -3.52 -8.67
C ASN A 136 5.48 -2.93 -8.66
N ARG A 137 5.06 -2.25 -9.74
CA ARG A 137 3.70 -1.71 -9.87
C ARG A 137 2.64 -2.81 -10.01
N ARG A 138 2.93 -3.88 -10.77
CA ARG A 138 2.03 -5.05 -10.88
C ARG A 138 1.94 -5.84 -9.59
N ASP A 139 3.05 -5.93 -8.87
CA ASP A 139 3.15 -6.65 -7.60
C ASP A 139 2.83 -5.74 -6.41
N PHE A 140 2.22 -4.57 -6.62
CA PHE A 140 1.95 -3.63 -5.55
C PHE A 140 0.83 -4.17 -4.65
N GLY A 141 1.21 -4.69 -3.49
CA GLY A 141 0.28 -5.33 -2.57
C GLY A 141 -0.63 -4.34 -1.86
N HIS A 142 -0.08 -3.68 -0.85
CA HIS A 142 -0.87 -2.91 0.11
C HIS A 142 -0.44 -1.45 0.11
N LEU A 143 -1.34 -0.57 -0.33
CA LEU A 143 -1.19 0.87 -0.17
C LEU A 143 -1.92 1.31 1.09
N HIS A 144 -1.21 1.92 2.03
CA HIS A 144 -1.81 2.48 3.24
C HIS A 144 -1.67 4.00 3.24
N MET A 145 -2.79 4.69 3.21
CA MET A 145 -2.89 6.14 3.22
C MET A 145 -3.35 6.62 4.59
N PHE A 146 -2.51 7.38 5.28
CA PHE A 146 -2.90 8.20 6.41
C PHE A 146 -3.28 9.59 5.90
N ALA A 147 -4.50 10.01 6.16
CA ALA A 147 -5.03 11.21 5.55
C ALA A 147 -5.67 12.14 6.57
N GLN A 148 -5.14 13.36 6.66
CA GLN A 148 -5.82 14.42 7.36
C GLN A 148 -7.06 14.86 6.54
N MET A 149 -8.16 15.20 7.22
CA MET A 149 -9.44 15.51 6.60
C MET A 149 -9.38 16.63 5.52
N PHE A 150 -8.62 17.71 5.75
CA PHE A 150 -8.39 18.78 4.76
C PHE A 150 -7.79 18.27 3.45
N ALA A 151 -6.98 17.21 3.51
CA ALA A 151 -6.31 16.64 2.35
C ALA A 151 -7.26 15.71 1.58
N ILE A 152 -7.92 14.78 2.28
CA ILE A 152 -8.75 13.75 1.63
C ILE A 152 -10.10 14.28 1.16
N GLU A 153 -10.69 15.27 1.85
CA GLU A 153 -11.98 15.84 1.43
C GLU A 153 -11.91 16.61 0.10
N ARG A 154 -10.69 16.88 -0.39
CA ARG A 154 -10.48 17.44 -1.74
C ARG A 154 -10.62 16.39 -2.85
N LEU A 155 -10.68 15.11 -2.51
CA LEU A 155 -10.82 14.02 -3.46
C LEU A 155 -12.21 14.10 -4.13
N THR A 156 -12.21 14.02 -5.46
CA THR A 156 -13.43 13.98 -6.27
C THR A 156 -13.42 12.73 -7.14
N CYS A 157 -14.59 12.32 -7.66
CA CYS A 157 -14.72 11.14 -8.52
C CYS A 157 -14.12 11.31 -9.93
N SER A 158 -13.42 12.43 -10.19
CA SER A 158 -12.77 12.65 -11.48
C SER A 158 -11.65 11.64 -11.70
N VAL A 159 -11.52 11.14 -12.93
CA VAL A 159 -10.49 10.17 -13.30
C VAL A 159 -9.09 10.69 -12.95
N GLY A 160 -8.28 9.83 -12.32
CA GLY A 160 -6.91 10.13 -11.92
C GLY A 160 -6.77 10.91 -10.60
N GLN A 161 -7.86 11.26 -9.90
CA GLN A 161 -7.75 12.03 -8.66
C GLN A 161 -7.13 11.23 -7.52
N VAL A 162 -7.53 9.96 -7.34
CA VAL A 162 -6.88 9.10 -6.33
C VAL A 162 -5.42 8.89 -6.72
N ARG A 163 -5.16 8.57 -7.99
CA ARG A 163 -3.79 8.40 -8.49
C ARG A 163 -2.90 9.62 -8.22
N ARG A 164 -3.42 10.85 -8.32
CA ARG A 164 -2.67 12.10 -8.10
C ARG A 164 -2.13 12.30 -6.68
N PHE A 165 -2.68 11.60 -5.70
CA PHE A 165 -2.10 11.56 -4.36
C PHE A 165 -0.72 10.87 -4.36
N PHE A 166 -0.49 9.95 -5.29
CA PHE A 166 0.68 9.07 -5.29
C PHE A 166 1.61 9.27 -6.50
N LEU A 167 1.12 9.81 -7.61
CA LEU A 167 1.88 9.99 -8.84
C LEU A 167 1.67 11.39 -9.42
N ALA A 168 2.77 12.06 -9.75
CA ALA A 168 2.74 13.40 -10.35
C ALA A 168 2.72 13.36 -11.88
N GLU A 169 3.18 12.27 -12.50
CA GLU A 169 3.23 12.16 -13.95
C GLU A 169 1.84 11.95 -14.57
N SER A 170 1.74 12.17 -15.89
CA SER A 170 0.54 11.82 -16.66
C SER A 170 0.17 10.34 -16.51
N PRO A 171 -1.12 10.00 -16.32
CA PRO A 171 -1.57 8.62 -16.19
C PRO A 171 -1.06 7.72 -17.31
N GLN A 172 -0.47 6.58 -16.94
CA GLN A 172 -0.11 5.49 -17.83
C GLN A 172 -0.97 4.26 -17.52
N PRO A 173 -1.24 3.39 -18.50
CA PRO A 173 -1.93 2.14 -18.24
C PRO A 173 -1.22 1.32 -17.16
N ASN A 174 -1.98 0.88 -16.15
CA ASN A 174 -1.52 0.03 -15.06
C ASN A 174 -0.42 0.64 -14.15
N ASP A 175 -0.28 1.97 -14.11
CA ASP A 175 0.74 2.60 -13.26
C ASP A 175 0.36 2.72 -11.77
N PHE A 176 -0.90 2.48 -11.46
CA PHE A 176 -1.45 2.54 -10.12
C PHE A 176 -2.52 1.44 -9.93
N GLN A 177 -2.14 0.33 -9.31
CA GLN A 177 -2.99 -0.85 -9.12
C GLN A 177 -2.67 -1.58 -7.81
N PRO A 178 -2.85 -0.94 -6.64
CA PRO A 178 -2.69 -1.65 -5.38
C PRO A 178 -3.73 -2.78 -5.28
N ARG A 179 -3.36 -3.94 -4.73
CA ARG A 179 -4.34 -4.99 -4.41
C ARG A 179 -5.24 -4.60 -3.23
N MET A 180 -4.68 -3.89 -2.26
CA MET A 180 -5.41 -3.32 -1.13
C MET A 180 -5.17 -1.82 -1.04
N MET A 181 -6.26 -1.06 -1.01
CA MET A 181 -6.27 0.36 -0.67
C MET A 181 -6.78 0.52 0.76
N HIS A 182 -5.89 0.88 1.68
CA HIS A 182 -6.22 1.13 3.08
C HIS A 182 -6.15 2.62 3.36
N VAL A 183 -7.23 3.21 3.87
CA VAL A 183 -7.29 4.61 4.30
C VAL A 183 -7.54 4.65 5.79
N THR A 184 -6.68 5.36 6.52
CA THR A 184 -6.85 5.61 7.95
C THR A 184 -7.06 7.10 8.20
N ILE A 185 -8.13 7.43 8.91
CA ILE A 185 -8.33 8.71 9.58
C ILE A 185 -8.00 8.49 11.06
N ARG A 186 -6.81 8.93 11.50
CA ARG A 186 -6.41 8.86 12.92
C ARG A 186 -7.30 9.77 13.77
N HIS A 187 -7.34 9.57 15.09
CA HIS A 187 -8.09 10.51 15.96
C HIS A 187 -7.56 11.95 15.86
N THR A 188 -6.28 12.11 15.52
CA THR A 188 -5.66 13.42 15.25
C THR A 188 -5.90 13.93 13.82
N ASP A 189 -6.41 13.12 12.89
CA ASP A 189 -6.62 13.56 11.51
C ASP A 189 -8.00 14.21 11.28
N TRP A 190 -8.91 14.10 12.25
CA TRP A 190 -10.20 14.76 12.23
C TRP A 190 -10.07 16.29 12.24
N TRP A 191 -11.10 16.95 11.70
CA TRP A 191 -11.18 18.40 11.70
C TRP A 191 -11.10 18.98 13.11
N PHE A 192 -10.08 19.81 13.35
CA PHE A 192 -9.91 20.56 14.59
C PHE A 192 -9.98 19.70 15.86
N TRP A 193 -9.49 18.47 15.78
CA TRP A 193 -9.46 17.54 16.92
C TRP A 193 -8.80 18.16 18.15
N GLU A 194 -7.83 19.07 17.97
CA GLU A 194 -7.11 19.76 19.03
C GLU A 194 -8.01 20.58 19.96
N ASN A 195 -9.19 21.02 19.46
CA ASN A 195 -10.13 21.91 20.14
C ASN A 195 -11.43 21.20 20.51
N GLU A 196 -11.39 19.88 20.70
CA GLU A 196 -12.55 19.07 21.08
C GLU A 196 -13.75 19.10 20.13
N GLU A 197 -13.56 19.52 18.88
CA GLU A 197 -14.64 19.61 17.89
C GLU A 197 -15.34 18.25 17.64
N PRO A 198 -16.65 18.25 17.32
CA PRO A 198 -17.39 17.04 16.99
C PRO A 198 -16.86 16.34 15.73
N LEU A 199 -16.93 15.01 15.72
CA LEU A 199 -16.57 14.20 14.55
C LEU A 199 -17.51 14.54 13.38
N ARG A 200 -16.93 14.81 12.23
CA ARG A 200 -17.67 15.04 10.98
C ARG A 200 -16.87 14.52 9.80
N LEU A 201 -17.56 13.94 8.83
CA LEU A 201 -16.98 13.36 7.63
C LEU A 201 -17.79 13.78 6.41
N SER A 202 -17.14 14.41 5.42
CA SER A 202 -17.76 14.60 4.11
C SER A 202 -17.82 13.27 3.34
N TRP A 203 -19.00 12.82 2.94
CA TRP A 203 -19.16 11.54 2.23
C TRP A 203 -18.62 11.55 0.80
N GLY A 204 -18.48 12.74 0.22
CA GLY A 204 -18.14 12.90 -1.19
C GLY A 204 -16.81 12.24 -1.56
N TRP A 205 -15.82 12.26 -0.67
CA TRP A 205 -14.54 11.62 -0.93
C TRP A 205 -14.61 10.09 -0.78
N VAL A 206 -15.45 9.57 0.12
CA VAL A 206 -15.64 8.12 0.28
C VAL A 206 -16.30 7.56 -0.97
N GLN A 207 -17.36 8.22 -1.44
CA GLN A 207 -18.00 7.88 -2.71
C GLN A 207 -17.01 8.00 -3.88
N ALA A 208 -16.19 9.05 -3.92
CA ALA A 208 -15.15 9.21 -4.94
C ALA A 208 -14.11 8.07 -4.92
N LEU A 209 -13.75 7.56 -3.74
CA LEU A 209 -12.85 6.42 -3.60
C LEU A 209 -13.49 5.14 -4.15
N LEU A 210 -14.74 4.87 -3.76
CA LEU A 210 -15.53 3.73 -4.25
C LEU A 210 -15.74 3.79 -5.77
N ASP A 211 -15.91 4.99 -6.32
CA ASP A 211 -16.19 5.20 -7.74
C ASP A 211 -14.94 5.38 -8.61
N SER A 212 -13.77 5.44 -8.00
CA SER A 212 -12.51 5.73 -8.69
C SER A 212 -12.19 4.68 -9.75
N ALA A 213 -11.97 5.15 -10.98
CA ALA A 213 -11.45 4.32 -12.08
C ALA A 213 -10.04 3.79 -11.79
N ASP A 214 -9.26 4.48 -10.95
CA ASP A 214 -7.88 4.11 -10.62
C ASP A 214 -7.82 2.87 -9.73
N LEU A 215 -8.89 2.59 -8.96
CA LEU A 215 -8.92 1.50 -7.97
C LEU A 215 -9.62 0.25 -8.46
N ARG A 216 -9.91 0.14 -9.75
CA ARG A 216 -10.79 -0.91 -10.28
C ARG A 216 -10.21 -2.33 -10.32
N ASN A 217 -8.90 -2.44 -10.20
CA ASN A 217 -8.20 -3.71 -10.01
C ASN A 217 -7.80 -3.93 -8.54
N THR A 218 -8.25 -3.06 -7.64
CA THR A 218 -8.09 -3.24 -6.19
C THR A 218 -9.11 -4.27 -5.71
N GLU A 219 -8.66 -5.25 -4.94
CA GLU A 219 -9.50 -6.31 -4.39
C GLU A 219 -10.24 -5.81 -3.14
N ILE A 220 -9.56 -5.02 -2.31
CA ILE A 220 -10.07 -4.55 -1.01
C ILE A 220 -9.85 -3.05 -0.85
N ILE A 221 -10.91 -2.32 -0.55
CA ILE A 221 -10.83 -0.99 0.04
C ILE A 221 -11.15 -1.13 1.52
N LYS A 222 -10.19 -0.77 2.38
CA LYS A 222 -10.35 -0.70 3.83
C LYS A 222 -10.40 0.76 4.25
N LEU A 223 -11.46 1.15 4.97
CA LEU A 223 -11.56 2.44 5.63
C LEU A 223 -11.49 2.21 7.14
N GLU A 224 -10.53 2.85 7.78
CA GLU A 224 -10.29 2.80 9.21
C GLU A 224 -10.50 4.19 9.82
N LEU A 225 -11.36 4.25 10.83
CA LEU A 225 -11.74 5.48 11.53
C LEU A 225 -11.37 5.33 13.00
N GLU A 226 -10.39 6.12 13.44
CA GLU A 226 -9.92 6.10 14.82
C GLU A 226 -10.47 7.33 15.57
N THR A 227 -10.93 7.14 16.80
CA THR A 227 -11.36 8.22 17.69
C THR A 227 -11.03 7.89 19.15
N LEU A 228 -11.22 8.87 20.04
CA LEU A 228 -11.09 8.67 21.49
C LEU A 228 -12.37 8.02 22.04
N ASP A 229 -12.23 7.17 23.06
CA ASP A 229 -13.32 6.35 23.62
C ASP A 229 -14.61 7.13 23.91
N TYR A 230 -14.49 8.34 24.47
CA TYR A 230 -15.66 9.16 24.83
C TYR A 230 -16.35 9.83 23.62
N LYS A 231 -15.77 9.74 22.42
CA LYS A 231 -16.35 10.20 21.16
C LYS A 231 -16.86 9.06 20.29
N VAL A 232 -16.79 7.80 20.74
CA VAL A 232 -17.22 6.62 19.95
C VAL A 232 -18.68 6.72 19.51
N ASP A 233 -19.57 7.24 20.36
CA ASP A 233 -20.99 7.43 20.02
C ASP A 233 -21.20 8.34 18.80
N GLN A 234 -20.25 9.22 18.50
CA GLN A 234 -20.31 10.11 17.33
C GLN A 234 -19.96 9.39 16.01
N LEU A 235 -19.29 8.22 16.07
CA LEU A 235 -18.99 7.42 14.88
C LEU A 235 -20.20 6.66 14.37
N GLU A 236 -21.15 6.28 15.22
CA GLU A 236 -22.30 5.48 14.81
C GLU A 236 -23.10 6.11 13.65
N PRO A 237 -23.56 7.38 13.73
CA PRO A 237 -24.25 8.00 12.59
C PRO A 237 -23.37 8.10 11.34
N ILE A 238 -22.04 8.16 11.52
CA ILE A 238 -21.10 8.22 10.40
C ILE A 238 -21.03 6.87 9.69
N LEU A 239 -20.92 5.79 10.44
CA LEU A 239 -20.87 4.42 9.94
C LEU A 239 -22.18 4.05 9.24
N GLU A 240 -23.33 4.43 9.81
CA GLU A 240 -24.64 4.18 9.20
C GLU A 240 -24.77 4.84 7.82
N HIS A 241 -24.20 6.02 7.62
CA HIS A 241 -24.19 6.65 6.31
C HIS A 241 -23.22 5.96 5.35
N ILE A 242 -22.02 5.57 5.80
CA ILE A 242 -21.03 4.85 4.97
C ILE A 242 -21.60 3.53 4.47
N LYS A 243 -22.34 2.79 5.33
CA LYS A 243 -22.99 1.53 4.97
C LYS A 243 -24.03 1.69 3.86
N GLN A 244 -24.59 2.88 3.67
CA GLN A 244 -25.56 3.18 2.62
C GLN A 244 -24.91 3.58 1.29
N LEU A 245 -23.59 3.80 1.25
CA LEU A 245 -22.88 4.14 0.02
C LEU A 245 -22.78 2.91 -0.88
N GLU A 246 -23.08 3.12 -2.17
CA GLU A 246 -22.97 2.08 -3.18
C GLU A 246 -21.91 2.45 -4.21
N SER A 247 -20.98 1.53 -4.48
CA SER A 247 -20.02 1.67 -5.57
C SER A 247 -20.73 1.57 -6.91
N LEU A 248 -20.42 2.49 -7.82
CA LEU A 248 -20.80 2.38 -9.22
C LEU A 248 -20.20 1.11 -9.84
N GLU A 249 -21.02 0.43 -10.66
CA GLU A 249 -20.58 -0.70 -11.46
C GLU A 249 -19.93 -0.17 -12.75
N TYR A 250 -18.63 -0.39 -12.91
CA TYR A 250 -17.87 0.08 -14.08
C TYR A 250 -17.28 -1.09 -14.86
N LYS A 251 -16.90 -0.89 -16.13
CA LYS A 251 -16.14 -1.88 -16.91
C LYS A 251 -14.66 -1.71 -16.61
N THR A 252 -14.04 -2.70 -15.99
CA THR A 252 -12.80 -2.49 -15.22
C THR A 252 -11.60 -3.23 -15.75
N HIS A 253 -11.81 -4.42 -16.29
CA HIS A 253 -10.76 -5.25 -16.87
C HIS A 253 -11.38 -6.26 -17.84
N LEU A 254 -10.52 -6.98 -18.54
CA LEU A 254 -10.92 -8.11 -19.35
C LEU A 254 -10.78 -9.38 -18.50
N ILE A 255 -11.85 -10.17 -18.35
CA ILE A 255 -11.78 -11.55 -17.87
C ILE A 255 -11.97 -12.42 -19.11
N ASP A 256 -10.97 -13.24 -19.43
CA ASP A 256 -10.96 -14.12 -20.61
C ASP A 256 -11.28 -13.39 -21.92
N GLY A 257 -10.74 -12.17 -22.08
CA GLY A 257 -10.94 -11.34 -23.27
C GLY A 257 -12.29 -10.61 -23.31
N ASN A 258 -13.17 -10.78 -22.32
CA ASN A 258 -14.45 -10.10 -22.22
C ASN A 258 -14.41 -8.97 -21.20
N LEU A 259 -15.02 -7.83 -21.53
CA LEU A 259 -15.20 -6.72 -20.59
C LEU A 259 -15.98 -7.19 -19.36
N ALA A 260 -15.27 -7.27 -18.24
CA ALA A 260 -15.85 -7.53 -16.94
C ALA A 260 -16.23 -6.22 -16.28
N LYS A 261 -17.30 -6.29 -15.49
CA LYS A 261 -17.70 -5.22 -14.61
C LYS A 261 -17.38 -5.58 -13.17
N SER A 262 -16.91 -4.62 -12.38
CA SER A 262 -16.75 -4.79 -10.94
C SER A 262 -17.40 -3.65 -10.17
N LYS A 263 -17.82 -3.99 -8.95
CA LYS A 263 -18.32 -3.07 -7.93
C LYS A 263 -17.76 -3.50 -6.58
N PHE A 264 -17.48 -2.53 -5.70
CA PHE A 264 -17.19 -2.87 -4.31
C PHE A 264 -18.48 -3.23 -3.59
N VAL A 265 -18.40 -4.25 -2.74
CA VAL A 265 -19.50 -4.69 -1.87
C VAL A 265 -18.96 -4.71 -0.46
N LEU A 266 -19.74 -4.16 0.48
CA LEU A 266 -19.41 -4.23 1.89
C LEU A 266 -19.37 -5.71 2.32
N CYS A 267 -18.17 -6.20 2.65
CA CYS A 267 -17.92 -7.63 2.80
C CYS A 267 -18.27 -8.16 4.20
N ARG A 268 -18.16 -7.31 5.24
CA ARG A 268 -18.30 -7.69 6.66
C ARG A 268 -18.78 -6.52 7.50
N ASP A 269 -19.26 -6.84 8.70
CA ASP A 269 -19.45 -5.86 9.76
C ASP A 269 -18.11 -5.18 10.12
N PRO A 270 -18.14 -3.92 10.58
CA PRO A 270 -16.94 -3.22 11.01
C PRO A 270 -16.19 -3.98 12.11
N GLU A 271 -14.88 -4.14 11.92
CA GLU A 271 -13.99 -4.63 12.98
C GLU A 271 -13.70 -3.48 13.94
N VAL A 272 -13.83 -3.73 15.24
CA VAL A 272 -13.57 -2.74 16.30
C VAL A 272 -12.45 -3.26 17.18
N TYR A 273 -11.47 -2.40 17.43
CA TYR A 273 -10.37 -2.65 18.35
C TYR A 273 -10.06 -1.36 19.11
N SER A 274 -9.49 -1.51 20.31
CA SER A 274 -9.05 -0.39 21.15
C SER A 274 -7.56 -0.50 21.42
N TRP A 275 -6.94 0.64 21.69
CA TRP A 275 -5.55 0.71 22.12
C TRP A 275 -5.31 1.96 22.96
N GLU A 276 -4.30 1.90 23.81
CA GLU A 276 -3.92 3.01 24.68
C GLU A 276 -2.78 3.81 24.05
N GLY A 277 -3.06 5.09 23.79
CA GLY A 277 -2.09 6.03 23.24
C GLY A 277 -1.44 6.92 24.30
N PRO A 278 -0.44 7.72 23.88
CA PRO A 278 0.14 8.74 24.75
C PRO A 278 -0.89 9.83 25.09
N VAL A 279 -0.76 10.44 26.28
CA VAL A 279 -1.58 11.59 26.72
C VAL A 279 -1.05 12.95 26.24
N ASN A 280 -0.17 12.92 25.23
CA ASN A 280 0.42 14.08 24.57
C ASN A 280 0.87 13.64 23.17
N ILE A 281 0.96 14.58 22.24
CA ILE A 281 1.46 14.32 20.89
C ILE A 281 2.59 15.31 20.59
N ASP A 282 3.72 14.80 20.10
CA ASP A 282 4.96 15.54 19.89
C ASP A 282 5.38 16.38 21.13
N GLY A 283 5.16 15.85 22.33
CA GLY A 283 5.45 16.53 23.60
C GLY A 283 4.46 17.64 23.99
N GLN A 284 3.42 17.89 23.18
CA GLN A 284 2.39 18.89 23.44
C GLN A 284 1.11 18.25 24.01
N LYS A 285 0.53 18.91 25.02
CA LYS A 285 -0.82 18.58 25.51
C LYS A 285 -1.86 19.38 24.75
N PHE A 286 -2.97 18.71 24.44
CA PHE A 286 -4.12 19.26 23.74
C PHE A 286 -5.37 19.11 24.62
N GLU A 287 -6.41 19.89 24.36
CA GLU A 287 -7.68 19.87 25.12
C GLU A 287 -8.26 18.45 25.29
N PRO A 288 -8.26 17.55 24.27
CA PRO A 288 -8.77 16.17 24.41
C PRO A 288 -8.08 15.34 25.49
N TYR A 289 -6.86 15.71 25.89
CA TYR A 289 -6.05 14.99 26.88
C TYR A 289 -6.07 15.64 28.26
N GLU A 290 -6.78 16.75 28.45
CA GLU A 290 -6.84 17.43 29.74
C GLU A 290 -7.42 16.52 30.84
N GLY A 291 -6.73 16.51 31.98
CA GLY A 291 -7.10 15.66 33.12
C GLY A 291 -6.85 14.15 32.94
N LYS A 292 -6.40 13.69 31.77
CA LYS A 292 -6.04 12.29 31.53
C LYS A 292 -4.66 11.98 32.12
N LYS A 293 -4.52 10.81 32.73
CA LYS A 293 -3.24 10.24 33.19
C LYS A 293 -2.91 9.04 32.29
N LYS A 294 -1.63 8.87 31.97
CA LYS A 294 -1.13 7.64 31.34
C LYS A 294 -1.37 6.47 32.28
#